data_AF-A0AAU3NVI2-F1
#
_entry.id   AF-A0AAU3NVI2-F1
#
_cell.length_a   1.000
_cell.length_b   1.000
_cell.length_c   1.000
_cell.angle_alpha   90.00
_cell.angle_beta   90.00
_cell.angle_gamma   90.00
#
_symmetry.space_group_name_H-M   'P 1'
#
loop_
_entity.id
_entity.type
_entity.pdbx_description
1 polymer ?
#
loop_
_entity_poly.entity_id
_entity_poly.type
_entity_poly.pdbx_seq_one_letter_code
_entity_poly.pdbx_strand_id
1 'polypeptide(L)'
;MTRIFHTHSDVRPKRRGFRLATLAASAAVITGGIVLPASAAMAAPMPAAHVVSFVHGGGAGGDGGAGGGGLIGGGGGSGGSGGGSVLGTGGDGGNGGRGGNGILSGGGGGGGGGGGDGVVGGDGGRGGNGGTGLFGGSGGGGGTGGDGILKGGNGGRGGNGGFGVFQGGDGGKGGAGGFGVLFGGLGGGGGAGGGSIF
;
A
#
# COMPACT_ATOMS: atom_id res chain seq x y z
N MET A 1 -76.02 23.55 17.19
CA MET A 1 -75.46 23.62 15.83
C MET A 1 -73.95 23.73 15.95
N THR A 2 -73.20 22.68 15.62
CA THR A 2 -71.72 22.77 15.67
C THR A 2 -71.08 21.74 14.74
N ARG A 3 -70.56 22.25 13.62
CA ARG A 3 -69.42 21.73 12.85
C ARG A 3 -68.58 22.96 12.51
N ILE A 4 -67.25 22.90 12.59
CA ILE A 4 -66.36 22.52 11.49
C ILE A 4 -65.02 22.03 12.07
N PHE A 5 -64.52 20.89 11.56
CA PHE A 5 -63.15 20.41 11.75
C PHE A 5 -62.21 21.08 10.76
N HIS A 6 -61.00 21.48 11.18
CA HIS A 6 -59.81 21.55 10.30
C HIS A 6 -58.56 21.18 11.12
N THR A 7 -57.92 20.07 10.75
CA THR A 7 -56.56 19.67 11.12
C THR A 7 -55.54 20.47 10.31
N HIS A 8 -54.46 20.94 10.94
CA HIS A 8 -53.08 20.77 10.46
C HIS A 8 -52.08 21.24 11.52
N SER A 9 -51.27 20.29 11.96
CA SER A 9 -49.99 20.47 12.62
C SER A 9 -49.02 21.12 11.65
N ASP A 10 -48.28 22.15 12.05
CA ASP A 10 -46.86 22.25 11.71
C ASP A 10 -46.13 23.34 12.51
N VAL A 11 -45.18 22.86 13.30
CA VAL A 11 -44.18 23.63 14.02
C VAL A 11 -43.14 24.13 13.02
N ARG A 12 -43.07 25.44 12.77
CA ARG A 12 -41.88 26.05 12.15
C ARG A 12 -41.66 27.48 12.63
N PRO A 13 -40.69 27.71 13.53
CA PRO A 13 -40.02 28.99 13.64
C PRO A 13 -38.62 28.87 13.04
N LYS A 14 -38.31 29.76 12.08
CA LYS A 14 -37.07 30.56 11.96
C LYS A 14 -36.70 30.85 10.50
N ARG A 15 -37.04 32.09 10.11
CA ARG A 15 -36.17 33.05 9.40
C ARG A 15 -35.20 32.43 8.38
N ARG A 16 -35.70 32.21 7.16
CA ARG A 16 -34.87 32.20 5.94
C ARG A 16 -34.67 33.65 5.50
N GLY A 17 -33.48 34.18 5.72
CA GLY A 17 -33.14 35.54 5.26
C GLY A 17 -31.81 36.02 5.79
N PHE A 18 -30.70 35.44 5.28
CA PHE A 18 -29.44 36.14 5.00
C PHE A 18 -28.44 35.14 4.37
N ARG A 19 -28.69 34.76 3.11
CA ARG A 19 -27.61 34.29 2.23
C ARG A 19 -27.01 35.55 1.62
N LEU A 20 -25.76 35.89 1.92
CA LEU A 20 -24.84 36.65 1.04
C LEU A 20 -23.47 37.04 1.65
N ALA A 21 -22.93 36.34 2.67
CA ALA A 21 -21.65 36.75 3.27
C ALA A 21 -20.60 35.65 3.46
N THR A 22 -20.81 34.42 2.97
CA THR A 22 -19.83 33.33 3.19
C THR A 22 -19.73 32.39 2.00
N LEU A 23 -19.59 32.98 0.81
CA LEU A 23 -19.37 32.24 -0.44
C LEU A 23 -18.22 32.84 -1.28
N ALA A 24 -17.36 33.66 -0.65
CA ALA A 24 -16.20 34.29 -1.26
C ALA A 24 -14.87 33.81 -0.62
N ALA A 25 -14.83 32.57 -0.15
CA ALA A 25 -13.62 31.94 0.37
C ALA A 25 -13.05 30.87 -0.60
N SER A 26 -13.54 30.80 -1.84
CA SER A 26 -13.14 29.77 -2.81
C SER A 26 -13.11 30.31 -4.25
N ALA A 27 -12.18 31.23 -4.55
CA ALA A 27 -11.83 31.60 -5.94
C ALA A 27 -10.50 32.38 -6.07
N ALA A 28 -9.52 32.20 -5.17
CA ALA A 28 -8.19 32.78 -5.34
C ALA A 28 -7.10 31.71 -5.10
N VAL A 29 -7.22 30.62 -5.85
CA VAL A 29 -6.02 29.97 -6.39
C VAL A 29 -5.54 30.90 -7.51
N ILE A 30 -4.24 30.89 -7.78
CA ILE A 30 -3.58 31.48 -8.96
C ILE A 30 -3.27 32.98 -8.80
N THR A 31 -2.22 33.30 -8.05
CA THR A 31 -1.07 34.14 -8.47
C THR A 31 -0.38 34.72 -7.23
N GLY A 32 0.84 34.26 -6.92
CA GLY A 32 1.76 35.02 -6.08
C GLY A 32 2.22 34.37 -4.78
N GLY A 33 3.28 33.57 -4.88
CA GLY A 33 4.40 33.72 -3.95
C GLY A 33 4.28 33.08 -2.57
N ILE A 34 4.28 31.75 -2.51
CA ILE A 34 4.97 31.05 -1.41
C ILE A 34 6.31 30.56 -1.95
N VAL A 35 7.24 31.50 -2.12
CA VAL A 35 8.67 31.22 -2.05
C VAL A 35 9.26 32.37 -1.23
N LEU A 36 9.27 32.20 0.08
CA LEU A 36 10.20 32.92 0.94
C LEU A 36 11.36 31.96 1.24
N PRO A 37 12.54 32.13 0.61
CA PRO A 37 13.79 31.67 1.18
C PRO A 37 14.20 32.74 2.20
N ALA A 38 13.83 32.53 3.46
CA ALA A 38 14.43 33.29 4.54
C ALA A 38 15.85 32.75 4.75
N SER A 39 16.87 33.42 4.22
CA SER A 39 18.22 33.55 4.79
C SER A 39 19.10 34.41 3.88
N ALA A 40 19.44 35.60 4.36
CA ALA A 40 20.46 36.46 3.81
C ALA A 40 21.86 35.86 4.04
N ALA A 41 22.73 35.89 3.04
CA ALA A 41 24.17 36.07 3.20
C ALA A 41 24.79 36.41 1.84
N MET A 42 25.29 37.64 1.71
CA MET A 42 26.12 38.04 0.58
C MET A 42 27.54 37.45 0.72
N ALA A 43 28.14 37.16 -0.43
CA ALA A 43 29.58 37.13 -0.72
C ALA A 43 30.46 36.00 -0.15
N ALA A 44 30.70 34.96 -0.96
CA ALA A 44 32.00 34.63 -1.56
C ALA A 44 31.88 33.33 -2.38
N PRO A 45 32.47 33.21 -3.59
CA PRO A 45 32.55 31.93 -4.29
C PRO A 45 33.59 31.07 -3.57
N MET A 46 33.15 30.27 -2.61
CA MET A 46 33.99 29.20 -2.06
C MET A 46 34.09 28.05 -3.07
N PRO A 47 35.22 27.32 -3.11
CA PRO A 47 35.47 26.29 -4.12
C PRO A 47 34.36 25.26 -4.11
N ALA A 48 34.06 24.68 -5.27
CA ALA A 48 33.09 23.62 -5.46
C ALA A 48 33.37 22.44 -4.52
N ALA A 49 32.84 22.52 -3.30
CA ALA A 49 32.64 21.36 -2.46
C ALA A 49 31.68 20.49 -3.27
N HIS A 50 32.17 19.34 -3.72
CA HIS A 50 31.32 18.30 -4.30
C HIS A 50 30.18 18.04 -3.31
N VAL A 51 29.01 18.63 -3.56
CA VAL A 51 27.79 18.24 -2.89
C VAL A 51 27.53 16.83 -3.40
N VAL A 52 27.96 15.84 -2.62
CA VAL A 52 27.46 14.49 -2.76
C VAL A 52 25.98 14.59 -2.42
N SER A 53 25.14 14.79 -3.44
CA SER A 53 23.70 14.65 -3.28
C SER A 53 23.48 13.19 -2.92
N PHE A 54 23.31 12.91 -1.63
CA PHE A 54 22.86 11.59 -1.20
C PHE A 54 21.58 11.29 -1.96
N VAL A 55 21.64 10.25 -2.76
CA VAL A 55 20.56 9.89 -3.66
C VAL A 55 19.31 9.67 -2.81
N HIS A 56 18.32 10.52 -3.01
CA HIS A 56 17.10 10.48 -2.23
C HIS A 56 16.32 9.20 -2.57
N GLY A 57 15.78 8.56 -1.53
CA GLY A 57 14.73 7.56 -1.71
C GLY A 57 13.53 8.17 -2.42
N GLY A 58 12.69 7.32 -3.01
CA GLY A 58 11.47 7.74 -3.66
C GLY A 58 10.55 8.53 -2.72
N GLY A 59 9.96 9.62 -3.21
CA GLY A 59 9.01 10.41 -2.42
C GLY A 59 7.75 9.62 -2.08
N ALA A 60 7.14 9.88 -0.92
CA ALA A 60 5.85 9.28 -0.58
C ALA A 60 4.73 9.80 -1.49
N GLY A 61 3.78 8.94 -1.83
CA GLY A 61 2.57 9.33 -2.56
C GLY A 61 1.62 10.15 -1.69
N GLY A 62 0.98 11.16 -2.27
CA GLY A 62 -0.19 11.81 -1.66
C GLY A 62 -1.43 10.90 -1.68
N ASP A 63 -2.58 11.34 -1.17
CA ASP A 63 -3.81 10.54 -1.17
C ASP A 63 -4.15 9.99 -2.57
N GLY A 64 -4.36 8.67 -2.66
CA GLY A 64 -4.55 7.95 -3.93
C GLY A 64 -3.28 7.75 -4.76
N GLY A 65 -2.19 8.44 -4.45
CA GLY A 65 -0.98 8.50 -5.25
C GLY A 65 0.01 7.38 -4.96
N ALA A 66 0.68 6.90 -6.00
CA ALA A 66 1.78 5.94 -5.86
C ALA A 66 3.04 6.61 -5.26
N GLY A 67 3.83 5.82 -4.54
CA GLY A 67 5.15 6.22 -4.10
C GLY A 67 6.13 6.35 -5.28
N GLY A 68 7.03 7.31 -5.20
CA GLY A 68 8.08 7.51 -6.18
C GLY A 68 9.08 6.33 -6.19
N GLY A 69 9.64 6.03 -7.36
CA GLY A 69 10.77 5.11 -7.45
C GLY A 69 12.09 5.79 -7.04
N GLY A 70 13.09 5.00 -6.66
CA GLY A 70 14.42 5.52 -6.31
C GLY A 70 15.41 4.42 -6.00
N LEU A 71 16.52 4.76 -5.34
CA LEU A 71 17.40 3.71 -4.78
C LEU A 71 16.71 2.89 -3.69
N ILE A 72 15.83 3.55 -2.94
CA ILE A 72 14.87 2.96 -2.00
C ILE A 72 13.49 3.43 -2.49
N GLY A 73 12.50 2.53 -2.52
CA GLY A 73 11.16 2.87 -2.98
C GLY A 73 10.40 3.74 -1.97
N GLY A 74 9.68 4.75 -2.45
CA GLY A 74 8.82 5.58 -1.62
C GLY A 74 7.51 4.88 -1.25
N GLY A 75 6.94 5.16 -0.07
CA GLY A 75 5.64 4.61 0.31
C GLY A 75 4.49 5.16 -0.54
N GLY A 76 3.47 4.36 -0.79
CA GLY A 76 2.22 4.81 -1.42
C GLY A 76 1.36 5.62 -0.45
N GLY A 77 0.61 6.59 -0.98
CA GLY A 77 -0.45 7.26 -0.21
C GLY A 77 -1.69 6.36 -0.08
N SER A 78 -2.75 6.84 0.57
CA SER A 78 -3.98 6.06 0.78
C SER A 78 -4.51 5.45 -0.54
N GLY A 79 -4.62 4.12 -0.66
CA GLY A 79 -4.99 3.43 -1.91
C GLY A 79 -3.88 3.33 -2.97
N GLY A 80 -2.78 4.05 -2.81
CA GLY A 80 -1.65 4.10 -3.73
C GLY A 80 -0.63 2.98 -3.50
N SER A 81 -0.01 2.51 -4.59
CA SER A 81 1.03 1.49 -4.51
C SER A 81 2.37 2.08 -4.08
N GLY A 82 3.22 1.28 -3.45
CA GLY A 82 4.59 1.67 -3.15
C GLY A 82 5.45 1.81 -4.40
N GLY A 83 6.49 2.63 -4.31
CA GLY A 83 7.43 2.91 -5.39
C GLY A 83 8.49 1.82 -5.54
N GLY A 84 9.03 1.69 -6.76
CA GLY A 84 10.08 0.73 -7.06
C GLY A 84 11.45 1.10 -6.49
N SER A 85 12.29 0.09 -6.27
CA SER A 85 13.63 0.26 -5.69
C SER A 85 14.72 -0.42 -6.53
N VAL A 86 15.79 0.31 -6.80
CA VAL A 86 16.92 -0.17 -7.62
C VAL A 86 18.05 -0.78 -6.79
N LEU A 87 18.16 -0.48 -5.48
CA LEU A 87 19.23 -1.04 -4.64
C LEU A 87 18.76 -1.92 -3.48
N GLY A 88 17.46 -1.93 -3.16
CA GLY A 88 17.01 -2.61 -1.96
C GLY A 88 15.55 -2.99 -1.98
N THR A 89 14.83 -2.48 -0.99
CA THR A 89 13.43 -2.80 -0.75
C THR A 89 12.54 -1.84 -1.50
N GLY A 90 11.52 -2.36 -2.20
CA GLY A 90 10.43 -1.53 -2.71
C GLY A 90 9.68 -0.83 -1.58
N GLY A 91 8.99 0.27 -1.89
CA GLY A 91 8.22 1.01 -0.91
C GLY A 91 6.95 0.25 -0.52
N ASP A 92 6.42 0.48 0.68
CA ASP A 92 5.16 -0.11 1.09
C ASP A 92 3.96 0.55 0.38
N GLY A 93 2.91 -0.21 0.13
CA GLY A 93 1.64 0.34 -0.34
C GLY A 93 0.89 1.05 0.78
N GLY A 94 0.16 2.12 0.44
CA GLY A 94 -0.81 2.68 1.38
C GLY A 94 -2.05 1.80 1.49
N ASN A 95 -3.02 2.14 2.35
CA ASN A 95 -4.21 1.30 2.58
C ASN A 95 -4.91 0.87 1.28
N GLY A 96 -4.91 -0.42 0.96
CA GLY A 96 -5.48 -0.98 -0.29
C GLY A 96 -4.51 -1.06 -1.47
N GLY A 97 -3.37 -0.37 -1.39
CA GLY A 97 -2.33 -0.36 -2.40
C GLY A 97 -1.32 -1.50 -2.26
N ARG A 98 -0.75 -1.91 -3.39
CA ARG A 98 0.31 -2.94 -3.41
C ARG A 98 1.65 -2.38 -2.96
N GLY A 99 2.50 -3.23 -2.41
CA GLY A 99 3.92 -2.91 -2.25
C GLY A 99 4.62 -2.69 -3.60
N GLY A 100 5.65 -1.86 -3.60
CA GLY A 100 6.50 -1.63 -4.76
C GLY A 100 7.51 -2.76 -4.94
N ASN A 101 7.99 -2.95 -6.17
CA ASN A 101 9.01 -3.96 -6.46
C ASN A 101 10.40 -3.46 -6.04
N GLY A 102 11.23 -4.34 -5.51
CA GLY A 102 12.63 -4.04 -5.22
C GLY A 102 13.54 -5.17 -5.69
N ILE A 103 14.80 -4.86 -6.00
CA ILE A 103 15.74 -5.89 -6.45
C ILE A 103 15.99 -6.92 -5.34
N LEU A 104 16.19 -6.48 -4.09
CA LEU A 104 16.45 -7.38 -2.97
C LEU A 104 15.16 -7.88 -2.33
N SER A 105 14.22 -6.96 -2.09
CA SER A 105 12.94 -7.31 -1.50
C SER A 105 11.82 -6.45 -2.08
N GLY A 106 10.65 -7.06 -2.28
CA GLY A 106 9.43 -6.29 -2.47
C GLY A 106 9.05 -5.52 -1.20
N GLY A 107 8.32 -4.42 -1.38
CA GLY A 107 7.66 -3.72 -0.29
C GLY A 107 6.39 -4.43 0.18
N GLY A 108 5.93 -4.11 1.39
CA GLY A 108 4.69 -4.66 1.94
C GLY A 108 3.44 -4.06 1.31
N GLY A 109 2.36 -4.83 1.23
CA GLY A 109 1.04 -4.32 0.85
C GLY A 109 0.35 -3.57 1.98
N GLY A 110 -0.38 -2.51 1.66
CA GLY A 110 -1.28 -1.86 2.62
C GLY A 110 -2.59 -2.63 2.77
N GLY A 111 -3.53 -2.17 3.60
CA GLY A 111 -4.75 -2.93 3.93
C GLY A 111 -5.58 -3.39 2.72
N GLY A 112 -5.49 -4.66 2.32
CA GLY A 112 -6.12 -5.22 1.11
C GLY A 112 -5.18 -5.45 -0.08
N GLY A 113 -4.04 -4.75 -0.12
CA GLY A 113 -3.08 -4.81 -1.22
C GLY A 113 -2.08 -5.95 -1.08
N GLY A 114 -1.62 -6.48 -2.21
CA GLY A 114 -0.56 -7.49 -2.24
C GLY A 114 0.84 -6.91 -2.01
N GLY A 115 1.80 -7.77 -1.69
CA GLY A 115 3.21 -7.39 -1.60
C GLY A 115 3.83 -7.13 -2.97
N GLY A 116 4.94 -6.40 -2.99
CA GLY A 116 5.74 -6.20 -4.19
C GLY A 116 6.67 -7.39 -4.47
N ASP A 117 7.23 -7.45 -5.67
CA ASP A 117 8.16 -8.50 -6.06
C ASP A 117 9.62 -8.15 -5.73
N GLY A 118 10.46 -9.18 -5.56
CA GLY A 118 11.91 -9.03 -5.43
C GLY A 118 12.63 -10.37 -5.34
N VAL A 119 13.93 -10.39 -4.99
CA VAL A 119 14.58 -11.67 -4.61
C VAL A 119 13.85 -12.31 -3.44
N VAL A 120 13.43 -11.49 -2.47
CA VAL A 120 12.43 -11.86 -1.47
C VAL A 120 11.13 -11.10 -1.79
N GLY A 121 10.04 -11.81 -2.00
CA GLY A 121 8.73 -11.18 -2.18
C GLY A 121 8.31 -10.43 -0.93
N GLY A 122 7.67 -9.27 -1.10
CA GLY A 122 7.10 -8.51 -0.01
C GLY A 122 5.84 -9.18 0.55
N ASP A 123 5.53 -8.95 1.82
CA ASP A 123 4.31 -9.48 2.43
C ASP A 123 3.05 -8.74 1.95
N GLY A 124 1.95 -9.45 1.79
CA GLY A 124 0.64 -8.87 1.53
C GLY A 124 0.05 -8.19 2.75
N GLY A 125 -0.70 -7.10 2.54
CA GLY A 125 -1.54 -6.51 3.56
C GLY A 125 -2.78 -7.37 3.85
N ARG A 126 -3.65 -6.96 4.78
CA ARG A 126 -4.85 -7.76 5.17
C ARG A 126 -5.68 -8.18 3.94
N GLY A 127 -5.74 -9.48 3.64
CA GLY A 127 -6.47 -10.03 2.49
C GLY A 127 -5.70 -10.02 1.17
N GLY A 128 -4.52 -9.38 1.13
CA GLY A 128 -3.65 -9.32 -0.03
C GLY A 128 -2.64 -10.47 -0.06
N ASN A 129 -2.26 -10.85 -1.27
CA ASN A 129 -1.28 -11.92 -1.49
C ASN A 129 0.15 -11.43 -1.28
N GLY A 130 1.05 -12.32 -0.91
CA GLY A 130 2.48 -12.02 -0.93
C GLY A 130 3.00 -11.80 -2.35
N GLY A 131 4.09 -11.06 -2.48
CA GLY A 131 4.79 -10.86 -3.74
C GLY A 131 5.65 -12.05 -4.13
N THR A 132 6.04 -12.10 -5.40
CA THR A 132 6.86 -13.19 -5.95
C THR A 132 8.35 -12.96 -5.71
N GLY A 133 9.12 -14.04 -5.73
CA GLY A 133 10.57 -13.94 -5.69
C GLY A 133 11.33 -15.25 -5.79
N LEU A 134 12.61 -15.21 -5.41
CA LEU A 134 13.36 -16.43 -5.13
C LEU A 134 12.79 -17.10 -3.87
N PHE A 135 12.43 -16.28 -2.89
CA PHE A 135 11.56 -16.64 -1.77
C PHE A 135 10.27 -15.82 -1.87
N GLY A 136 9.12 -16.47 -1.94
CA GLY A 136 7.84 -15.79 -2.00
C GLY A 136 7.50 -15.06 -0.70
N GLY A 137 6.84 -13.91 -0.80
CA GLY A 137 6.35 -13.15 0.34
C GLY A 137 5.13 -13.79 0.99
N SER A 138 4.85 -13.50 2.25
CA SER A 138 3.70 -14.07 2.95
C SER A 138 2.40 -13.36 2.57
N GLY A 139 1.28 -14.08 2.53
CA GLY A 139 -0.05 -13.48 2.42
C GLY A 139 -0.47 -12.80 3.72
N GLY A 140 -1.17 -11.67 3.62
CA GLY A 140 -1.82 -11.07 4.78
C GLY A 140 -3.11 -11.82 5.14
N GLY A 141 -3.86 -11.38 6.17
CA GLY A 141 -5.02 -12.13 6.67
C GLY A 141 -6.07 -12.48 5.59
N GLY A 142 -6.15 -13.75 5.16
CA GLY A 142 -7.00 -14.24 4.07
C GLY A 142 -6.32 -14.35 2.70
N GLY A 143 -5.16 -13.72 2.50
CA GLY A 143 -4.41 -13.74 1.25
C GLY A 143 -3.50 -14.95 1.12
N THR A 144 -3.15 -15.30 -0.12
CA THR A 144 -2.22 -16.40 -0.41
C THR A 144 -0.78 -15.95 -0.29
N GLY A 145 0.12 -16.88 0.02
CA GLY A 145 1.54 -16.63 -0.15
C GLY A 145 1.89 -16.33 -1.61
N GLY A 146 2.95 -15.56 -1.83
CA GLY A 146 3.50 -15.31 -3.15
C GLY A 146 4.34 -16.47 -3.65
N ASP A 147 4.54 -16.56 -4.95
CA ASP A 147 5.29 -17.67 -5.54
C ASP A 147 6.80 -17.49 -5.38
N GLY A 148 7.49 -18.60 -5.19
CA GLY A 148 8.93 -18.65 -5.00
C GLY A 148 9.60 -19.67 -5.90
N ILE A 149 10.88 -19.44 -6.21
CA ILE A 149 11.70 -20.49 -6.81
C ILE A 149 12.14 -21.47 -5.71
N LEU A 150 12.87 -20.98 -4.72
CA LEU A 150 13.40 -21.81 -3.63
C LEU A 150 12.32 -22.18 -2.62
N LYS A 151 11.47 -21.22 -2.25
CA LYS A 151 10.32 -21.50 -1.39
C LYS A 151 9.17 -20.54 -1.68
N GLY A 152 7.99 -21.08 -1.89
CA GLY A 152 6.75 -20.31 -1.92
C GLY A 152 6.48 -19.64 -0.56
N GLY A 153 5.85 -18.48 -0.60
CA GLY A 153 5.49 -17.73 0.58
C GLY A 153 4.37 -18.39 1.38
N ASN A 154 4.26 -18.06 2.67
CA ASN A 154 3.23 -18.65 3.52
C ASN A 154 1.89 -17.95 3.33
N GLY A 155 0.79 -18.69 3.38
CA GLY A 155 -0.56 -18.15 3.38
C GLY A 155 -0.88 -17.42 4.68
N GLY A 156 -1.68 -16.36 4.58
CA GLY A 156 -2.27 -15.73 5.75
C GLY A 156 -3.39 -16.57 6.35
N ARG A 157 -4.03 -16.11 7.43
CA ARG A 157 -5.14 -16.84 8.07
C ARG A 157 -6.26 -17.15 7.05
N GLY A 158 -6.52 -18.43 6.78
CA GLY A 158 -7.47 -18.90 5.76
C GLY A 158 -6.94 -18.91 4.32
N GLY A 159 -5.74 -18.39 4.09
CA GLY A 159 -5.09 -18.33 2.78
C GLY A 159 -4.14 -19.51 2.55
N ASN A 160 -3.96 -19.85 1.27
CA ASN A 160 -3.08 -20.93 0.86
C ASN A 160 -1.61 -20.47 0.80
N GLY A 161 -0.69 -21.41 0.97
CA GLY A 161 0.72 -21.16 0.64
C GLY A 161 0.92 -20.92 -0.86
N GLY A 162 1.95 -20.16 -1.21
CA GLY A 162 2.35 -19.90 -2.59
C GLY A 162 3.09 -21.08 -3.22
N PHE A 163 3.15 -21.10 -4.55
CA PHE A 163 3.89 -22.12 -5.27
C PHE A 163 5.40 -22.01 -4.99
N GLY A 164 6.08 -23.15 -4.92
CA GLY A 164 7.53 -23.24 -4.91
C GLY A 164 8.05 -24.15 -6.00
N VAL A 165 9.17 -23.84 -6.64
CA VAL A 165 9.84 -24.89 -7.44
C VAL A 165 10.44 -25.93 -6.48
N PHE A 166 11.25 -25.53 -5.52
CA PHE A 166 11.84 -26.49 -4.58
C PHE A 166 10.89 -26.84 -3.44
N GLN A 167 10.23 -25.85 -2.85
CA GLN A 167 9.37 -26.05 -1.69
C GLN A 167 8.13 -25.16 -1.76
N GLY A 168 6.94 -25.75 -1.79
CA GLY A 168 5.70 -24.98 -1.66
C GLY A 168 5.64 -24.25 -0.31
N GLY A 169 4.96 -23.10 -0.27
CA GLY A 169 4.77 -22.33 0.95
C GLY A 169 3.76 -22.97 1.89
N ASP A 170 3.83 -22.64 3.18
CA ASP A 170 2.92 -23.24 4.16
C ASP A 170 1.56 -22.52 4.15
N GLY A 171 0.46 -23.26 4.29
CA GLY A 171 -0.88 -22.70 4.42
C GLY A 171 -1.08 -22.03 5.78
N GLY A 172 -1.84 -20.94 5.82
CA GLY A 172 -2.29 -20.38 7.09
C GLY A 172 -3.42 -21.21 7.69
N LYS A 173 -3.86 -20.91 8.92
CA LYS A 173 -4.95 -21.66 9.59
C LYS A 173 -6.18 -21.79 8.68
N GLY A 174 -6.60 -23.03 8.37
CA GLY A 174 -7.69 -23.36 7.45
C GLY A 174 -7.35 -23.30 5.94
N GLY A 175 -6.15 -22.88 5.58
CA GLY A 175 -5.65 -22.81 4.20
C GLY A 175 -4.74 -24.00 3.86
N ALA A 176 -4.70 -24.34 2.57
CA ALA A 176 -3.87 -25.42 2.06
C ALA A 176 -2.40 -24.99 1.92
N GLY A 177 -1.49 -25.96 2.03
CA GLY A 177 -0.10 -25.76 1.63
C GLY A 177 0.00 -25.47 0.13
N GLY A 178 0.97 -24.66 -0.24
CA GLY A 178 1.29 -24.37 -1.64
C GLY A 178 1.90 -25.58 -2.32
N PHE A 179 1.70 -25.70 -3.64
CA PHE A 179 2.32 -26.75 -4.41
C PHE A 179 3.83 -26.52 -4.52
N GLY A 180 4.61 -27.59 -4.38
CA GLY A 180 6.05 -27.56 -4.65
C GLY A 180 6.45 -28.62 -5.65
N VAL A 181 7.29 -28.30 -6.64
CA VAL A 181 7.71 -29.32 -7.63
C VAL A 181 8.42 -30.48 -6.93
N LEU A 182 9.36 -30.18 -6.02
CA LEU A 182 10.07 -31.21 -5.23
C LEU A 182 9.31 -31.54 -3.94
N PHE A 183 8.94 -30.52 -3.17
CA PHE A 183 8.29 -30.72 -1.87
C PHE A 183 7.09 -29.80 -1.70
N GLY A 184 5.91 -30.35 -1.44
CA GLY A 184 4.71 -29.57 -1.13
C GLY A 184 4.82 -28.83 0.20
N GLY A 185 4.16 -27.68 0.31
CA GLY A 185 4.08 -26.90 1.55
C GLY A 185 3.21 -27.58 2.60
N LEU A 186 3.40 -27.24 3.87
CA LEU A 186 2.56 -27.77 4.94
C LEU A 186 1.17 -27.13 4.90
N GLY A 187 0.13 -27.90 5.23
CA GLY A 187 -1.20 -27.34 5.47
C GLY A 187 -1.24 -26.58 6.79
N GLY A 188 -2.02 -25.50 6.87
CA GLY A 188 -2.29 -24.86 8.15
C GLY A 188 -3.21 -25.70 9.03
N GLY A 189 -3.42 -25.29 10.29
CA GLY A 189 -4.35 -26.00 11.18
C GLY A 189 -5.76 -26.12 10.56
N GLY A 190 -6.15 -27.35 10.19
CA GLY A 190 -7.41 -27.66 9.50
C GLY A 190 -7.38 -27.57 7.96
N GLY A 191 -6.24 -27.26 7.35
CA GLY A 191 -6.04 -27.21 5.90
C GLY A 191 -5.24 -28.42 5.38
N ALA A 192 -5.38 -28.70 4.08
CA ALA A 192 -4.66 -29.78 3.42
C ALA A 192 -3.17 -29.45 3.22
N GLY A 193 -2.31 -30.46 3.18
CA GLY A 193 -0.93 -30.29 2.70
C GLY A 193 -0.90 -29.87 1.23
N GLY A 194 0.17 -29.19 0.84
CA GLY A 194 0.47 -28.88 -0.54
C GLY A 194 0.94 -30.12 -1.30
N GLY A 195 0.60 -30.19 -2.58
CA GLY A 195 1.04 -31.29 -3.45
C GLY A 195 2.49 -31.15 -3.89
N SER A 196 3.08 -32.28 -4.28
CA SER A 196 4.35 -32.37 -5.00
C SER A 196 4.27 -33.35 -6.16
N ILE A 197 5.27 -33.30 -7.05
CA ILE A 197 5.40 -34.28 -8.15
C ILE A 197 6.09 -35.56 -7.68
N PHE A 198 6.77 -35.50 -6.53
CA PHE A 198 7.45 -36.62 -5.87
C PHE A 198 6.77 -36.96 -4.54
#